data_AF-A0A3D3BT33-F1
#
_entry.id   AF-A0A3D3BT33-F1
#
_cell.length_a   1.000
_cell.length_b   1.000
_cell.length_c   1.000
_cell.angle_alpha   90.00
_cell.angle_beta   90.00
_cell.angle_gamma   90.00
#
_symmetry.space_group_name_H-M   'P 1'
#
loop_
_entity.id
_entity.type
_entity.pdbx_description
1 polymer ?
#
loop_
_entity_poly.entity_id
_entity_poly.type
_entity_poly.pdbx_seq_one_letter_code
_entity_poly.pdbx_strand_id
1 'polypeptide(L)' 'RSHMDVLSSDGATVGEVTSGTFSPTLKEGIALALVDASVSIDDEVVVDVRGRHVPFAVVKAPFVVSNVRADG' A
#
# COMPACT_ATOMS: atom_id res chain seq x y z
N ARG A 1 -5.45 -1.22 -14.10
CA ARG A 1 -6.02 -2.54 -13.71
C ARG A 1 -5.93 -2.59 -12.20
N SER A 2 -7.04 -2.26 -11.57
CA SER A 2 -7.37 -2.41 -10.15
C SER A 2 -7.82 -3.85 -9.91
N HIS A 3 -7.84 -4.34 -8.67
CA HIS A 3 -7.93 -5.75 -8.24
C HIS A 3 -6.58 -6.47 -8.10
N MET A 4 -5.73 -5.97 -7.20
CA MET A 4 -4.70 -6.81 -6.54
C MET A 4 -5.11 -6.95 -5.08
N ASP A 5 -5.23 -8.20 -4.61
CA ASP A 5 -5.67 -8.50 -3.25
C ASP A 5 -4.59 -8.18 -2.24
N VAL A 6 -4.99 -7.61 -1.10
CA VAL A 6 -4.15 -7.47 0.08
C VAL A 6 -4.45 -8.64 1.01
N LEU A 7 -3.41 -9.36 1.39
CA LEU A 7 -3.47 -10.54 2.23
C LEU A 7 -2.78 -10.27 3.57
N SER A 8 -3.35 -10.76 4.66
CA SER A 8 -2.70 -10.81 5.97
C SER A 8 -1.62 -11.89 6.03
N SER A 9 -0.88 -11.94 7.15
CA SER A 9 0.21 -12.91 7.37
C SER A 9 -0.23 -14.38 7.38
N ASP A 10 -1.50 -14.65 7.63
CA ASP A 10 -2.14 -15.97 7.54
C ASP A 10 -2.70 -16.30 6.14
N GLY A 11 -2.59 -15.35 5.20
CA GLY A 11 -3.03 -15.51 3.81
C GLY A 11 -4.51 -15.18 3.56
N ALA A 12 -5.24 -14.67 4.56
CA ALA A 12 -6.61 -14.21 4.35
C ALA A 12 -6.64 -12.87 3.58
N THR A 13 -7.61 -12.70 2.67
CA THR A 13 -7.82 -11.41 1.99
C THR A 13 -8.41 -10.39 2.97
N VAL A 14 -7.71 -9.26 3.14
CA VAL A 14 -8.05 -8.17 4.07
C VAL A 14 -8.23 -6.82 3.38
N GLY A 15 -8.25 -6.80 2.04
CA GLY A 15 -8.44 -5.57 1.28
C GLY A 15 -8.04 -5.67 -0.18
N GLU A 16 -8.02 -4.52 -0.84
CA GLU A 16 -7.68 -4.40 -2.26
C GLU A 16 -6.86 -3.12 -2.54
N VAL A 17 -5.84 -3.25 -3.38
CA VAL A 17 -5.09 -2.11 -3.92
C VAL A 17 -5.94 -1.31 -4.90
N THR A 18 -6.14 -0.02 -4.62
CA THR A 18 -6.92 0.91 -5.46
C THR A 18 -6.05 1.68 -6.44
N SER A 19 -4.82 2.02 -6.04
CA SER A 19 -3.82 2.66 -6.90
C SER A 19 -2.42 2.21 -6.50
N GLY A 20 -1.53 2.12 -7.48
CA GLY A 20 -0.15 1.74 -7.25
C GLY A 20 0.76 2.30 -8.32
N THR A 21 1.97 2.67 -7.92
CA THR A 21 3.00 3.20 -8.82
C THR A 21 4.39 2.92 -8.28
N PHE A 22 5.40 3.17 -9.09
CA PHE A 22 6.78 3.27 -8.60
C PHE A 22 7.06 4.70 -8.16
N SER A 23 7.60 4.88 -6.95
CA SER A 23 8.05 6.18 -6.45
C SER A 23 9.52 6.39 -6.85
N PRO A 24 9.85 7.34 -7.73
CA PRO A 24 11.25 7.61 -8.09
C PRO A 24 12.06 8.15 -6.91
N THR A 25 11.41 8.88 -6.00
CA THR A 25 12.03 9.47 -4.82
C THR A 25 12.43 8.41 -3.80
N LEU A 26 11.55 7.45 -3.53
CA LEU A 26 11.83 6.34 -2.59
C LEU A 26 12.59 5.20 -3.27
N LYS A 27 12.57 5.13 -4.61
CA LYS A 27 13.07 4.01 -5.42
C LYS A 27 12.37 2.69 -5.08
N GLU A 28 11.11 2.77 -4.67
CA GLU A 28 10.30 1.65 -4.19
C GLU A 28 8.90 1.68 -4.80
N GLY A 29 8.25 0.51 -4.84
CA GLY A 29 6.84 0.43 -5.19
C GLY A 29 5.98 0.96 -4.04
N ILE A 30 5.03 1.84 -4.34
CA ILE A 30 4.06 2.36 -3.37
C ILE A 30 2.64 2.12 -3.87
N ALA A 31 1.71 1.99 -2.94
CA ALA A 31 0.32 1.74 -3.25
C ALA A 31 -0.62 2.37 -2.21
N LEU A 32 -1.83 2.71 -2.64
CA LEU A 32 -2.97 2.92 -1.76
C LEU A 32 -3.88 1.70 -1.86
N ALA A 33 -4.38 1.25 -0.72
CA ALA A 33 -5.31 0.15 -0.62
C ALA A 33 -6.50 0.54 0.26
N LEU A 34 -7.67 0.01 -0.06
CA LEU A 34 -8.80 -0.04 0.86
C LEU A 34 -8.67 -1.36 1.63
N VAL A 35 -8.55 -1.28 2.95
CA VAL A 35 -8.31 -2.44 3.82
C VAL A 35 -9.34 -2.49 4.94
N ASP A 36 -9.52 -3.68 5.50
CA ASP A 36 -10.34 -3.92 6.67
C ASP A 36 -9.81 -3.15 7.88
N ALA A 37 -10.71 -2.78 8.80
CA ALA A 37 -10.37 -2.04 10.01
C ALA A 37 -9.47 -2.81 11.00
N SER A 38 -9.26 -4.11 10.78
CA SER A 38 -8.32 -4.93 11.53
C SER A 38 -6.85 -4.65 11.18
N VAL A 39 -6.58 -4.08 10.00
CA VAL A 39 -5.22 -3.75 9.56
C VAL A 39 -4.79 -2.42 10.20
N SER A 40 -3.68 -2.46 10.91
CA SER A 40 -3.10 -1.33 11.63
C SER A 40 -1.93 -0.71 10.88
N ILE A 41 -1.58 0.53 11.25
CA ILE A 41 -0.30 1.11 10.85
C ILE A 41 0.83 0.27 11.46
N ASP A 42 1.93 0.15 10.73
CA ASP A 42 3.10 -0.67 11.01
C ASP A 42 2.90 -2.19 10.84
N ASP A 43 1.72 -2.64 10.41
CA ASP A 43 1.51 -4.03 10.01
C ASP A 43 2.26 -4.37 8.71
N GLU A 44 2.67 -5.63 8.58
CA GLU A 44 3.09 -6.20 7.30
C GLU A 44 1.94 -6.94 6.63
N VAL A 45 1.75 -6.67 5.35
CA VAL A 45 0.77 -7.32 4.49
C VAL A 45 1.43 -7.84 3.22
N VAL A 46 0.75 -8.72 2.51
CA VAL A 46 1.21 -9.25 1.23
C VAL A 46 0.24 -8.82 0.14
N VAL A 47 0.74 -8.28 -0.97
CA VAL A 47 -0.08 -7.99 -2.14
C VAL A 47 0.14 -9.08 -3.17
N ASP A 48 -0.95 -9.67 -3.69
CA ASP A 48 -0.88 -10.56 -4.84
C ASP A 48 -0.82 -9.77 -6.16
N VAL A 49 0.39 -9.64 -6.69
CA VAL A 49 0.66 -9.00 -7.97
C VAL A 49 0.71 -10.06 -9.07
N ARG A 50 -0.47 -10.43 -9.59
CA ARG A 50 -0.63 -11.38 -10.71
C ARG A 50 -0.03 -12.77 -10.42
N GLY A 51 -0.33 -13.32 -9.25
CA GLY A 51 0.18 -14.60 -8.75
C GLY A 51 1.54 -14.49 -8.06
N ARG A 52 2.04 -13.27 -7.83
CA ARG A 52 3.29 -13.03 -7.09
C ARG A 52 2.97 -12.31 -5.80
N HIS A 53 3.25 -12.98 -4.69
CA HIS A 53 3.17 -12.40 -3.36
C HIS A 53 4.34 -11.44 -3.13
N VAL A 54 4.01 -10.16 -2.93
CA VAL A 54 4.99 -9.10 -2.67
C VAL A 54 4.68 -8.50 -1.30
N PRO A 55 5.63 -8.49 -0.34
CA PRO A 55 5.40 -7.89 0.97
C PRO A 55 5.33 -6.36 0.88
N PHE A 56 4.47 -5.77 1.70
CA PHE A 56 4.29 -4.33 1.89
C PHE A 56 4.17 -4.02 3.39
N ALA A 57 4.73 -2.88 3.80
CA ALA A 57 4.47 -2.33 5.13
C ALA A 57 3.34 -1.30 5.06
N VAL A 58 2.41 -1.34 6.02
CA VAL A 58 1.34 -0.35 6.14
C VAL A 58 1.89 0.87 6.86
N VAL A 59 2.01 1.99 6.16
CA VAL A 59 2.57 3.22 6.73
C VAL A 59 1.56 4.34 6.79
N LYS A 60 1.75 5.25 7.74
CA LYS A 60 0.96 6.47 7.82
C LYS A 60 1.29 7.40 6.64
N ALA A 61 0.26 7.83 5.91
CA ALA A 61 0.41 8.84 4.86
C ALA A 61 0.82 10.22 5.45
N PRO A 62 1.50 11.09 4.68
CA PRO A 62 1.93 10.90 3.29
C PRO A 62 3.24 10.11 3.17
N PHE A 63 3.43 9.41 2.04
CA PHE A 63 4.65 8.62 1.75
C PHE A 63 5.94 9.46 1.67
N VAL A 64 5.81 10.75 1.35
CA VAL A 64 6.94 11.69 1.28
C VAL A 64 6.50 13.04 1.86
N VAL A 65 7.46 13.79 2.42
CA VAL A 65 7.20 15.16 2.88
C VAL A 65 6.82 16.02 1.67
N SER A 66 5.64 16.64 1.74
CA SER A 66 5.16 17.51 0.68
C SER A 66 5.77 18.91 0.84
N ASN A 67 6.52 19.36 -0.16
CA ASN A 67 7.01 20.75 -0.24
C ASN A 67 6.05 21.66 -1.05
N VAL A 68 4.78 21.25 -1.17
CA VAL A 68 3.75 22.07 -1.81
C VAL A 68 3.55 23.30 -0.92
N ARG A 69 3.74 24.50 -1.49
CA ARG A 69 3.36 25.74 -0.80
C ARG A 69 1.85 25.66 -0.58
N ALA A 70 1.40 25.75 0.66
CA ALA A 70 0.00 26.06 0.91
C ALA A 70 -0.20 27.48 0.36
N ASP A 71 -1.00 27.60 -0.68
CA ASP A 71 -1.30 28.88 -1.32
C ASP A 71 -1.71 29.90 -0.23
N GLY A 72 -1.06 31.06 -0.24
CA GLY A 72 -1.42 32.25 0.53
C GLY A 72 -2.09 33.26 -0.37
#